data_AF-A0A085F1J5-F1
#
_entry.id   AF-A0A085F1J5-F1
#
_cell.length_a   1.000
_cell.length_b   1.000
_cell.length_c   1.000
_cell.angle_alpha   90.00
_cell.angle_beta   90.00
_cell.angle_gamma   90.00
#
_symmetry.space_group_name_H-M   'P 1'
#
loop_
_entity.id
_entity.type
_entity.pdbx_description
1 polymer ?
#
loop_
_entity_poly.entity_id
_entity_poly.type
_entity_poly.pdbx_seq_one_letter_code
_entity_poly.pdbx_strand_id
1 'polypeptide(L)' 'MLGDSSGGVGANAEVPAGQVFSTHDLPASEQFEAWRQHVSEMIELSPAREPGGAFPAQTMRWQLGDLIFTRSINRLKFP' A
#
# COMPACT_ATOMS: atom_id res chain seq x y z
N MET A 1 16.87 -12.83 -48.66
CA MET A 1 17.33 -11.86 -47.64
C MET A 1 16.15 -10.97 -47.30
N LEU A 2 15.28 -11.43 -46.39
CA LEU A 2 14.21 -10.64 -45.81
C LEU A 2 14.59 -10.48 -44.33
N GLY A 3 14.77 -9.23 -43.92
CA GLY A 3 15.00 -8.90 -42.52
C GLY A 3 13.72 -9.06 -41.73
N ASP A 4 13.83 -9.71 -40.57
CA ASP A 4 12.92 -9.52 -39.46
C ASP A 4 13.76 -8.98 -38.31
N SER A 5 13.71 -7.66 -38.17
CA SER A 5 14.07 -6.98 -36.94
C SER A 5 12.95 -7.26 -35.95
N SER A 6 13.07 -8.35 -35.19
CA SER A 6 12.20 -8.61 -34.05
C SER A 6 12.56 -7.64 -32.93
N GLY A 7 12.01 -6.43 -33.05
CA GLY A 7 12.03 -5.39 -32.04
C GLY A 7 11.33 -5.87 -30.77
N GLY A 8 11.97 -5.58 -29.64
CA GLY A 8 11.49 -6.00 -28.32
C GLY A 8 10.09 -5.51 -28.04
N VAL A 9 9.18 -6.45 -27.83
CA VAL A 9 7.96 -6.19 -27.08
C VAL A 9 8.36 -6.28 -25.61
N GLY A 10 8.89 -5.18 -25.09
CA GLY A 10 8.83 -4.94 -23.66
C GLY A 10 7.35 -4.87 -23.31
N ALA A 11 6.77 -6.02 -22.95
CA ALA A 11 5.43 -6.07 -22.41
C ALA A 11 5.45 -5.14 -21.19
N ASN A 12 4.86 -3.95 -21.35
CA ASN A 12 4.54 -3.11 -20.21
C ASN A 12 3.63 -3.98 -19.35
N ALA A 13 4.18 -4.54 -18.28
CA ALA A 13 3.41 -5.32 -17.33
C ALA A 13 2.32 -4.38 -16.82
N GLU A 14 1.10 -4.57 -17.33
CA GLU A 14 -0.06 -3.82 -16.90
C GLU A 14 -0.27 -4.21 -15.44
N VAL A 15 0.17 -3.34 -14.53
CA VAL A 15 0.06 -3.58 -13.10
C VAL A 15 -1.43 -3.70 -12.83
N PRO A 16 -1.93 -4.85 -12.31
CA PRO A 16 -3.34 -5.03 -12.04
C PRO A 16 -3.85 -3.86 -11.20
N ALA A 17 -5.06 -3.35 -11.47
CA ALA A 17 -5.63 -2.26 -10.70
C ALA A 17 -5.65 -2.64 -9.21
N GLY A 18 -4.69 -2.10 -8.45
CA GLY A 18 -4.45 -2.50 -7.08
C GLY A 18 -5.54 -1.98 -6.16
N GLN A 19 -5.85 -2.72 -5.09
CA GLN A 19 -6.71 -2.21 -4.04
C GLN A 19 -5.94 -1.17 -3.24
N VAL A 20 -6.54 0.01 -3.04
CA VAL A 20 -5.94 1.10 -2.28
C VAL A 20 -6.72 1.32 -0.99
N PHE A 21 -6.01 1.36 0.13
CA PHE A 21 -6.46 1.88 1.40
C PHE A 21 -5.71 3.19 1.70
N SER A 22 -6.41 4.21 2.17
CA SER A 22 -5.82 5.51 2.52
C SER A 22 -6.56 6.14 3.68
N THR A 23 -5.83 6.74 4.62
CA THR A 23 -6.40 7.54 5.71
C THR A 23 -6.36 9.04 5.42
N HIS A 24 -5.82 9.45 4.26
CA HIS A 24 -5.63 10.87 3.94
C HIS A 24 -6.93 11.68 3.91
N ASP A 25 -8.05 11.02 3.59
CA ASP A 25 -9.36 11.64 3.49
C ASP A 25 -10.15 11.61 4.82
N LEU A 26 -9.56 11.05 5.88
CA LEU A 26 -10.16 10.98 7.21
C LEU A 26 -9.71 12.15 8.09
N PRO A 27 -10.53 12.57 9.07
CA PRO A 27 -10.12 13.50 10.12
C PRO A 27 -8.88 12.97 10.86
N ALA A 28 -7.94 13.86 11.21
CA ALA A 28 -6.67 13.49 11.83
C ALA A 28 -6.81 12.61 13.10
N SER A 29 -7.88 12.82 13.89
CA SER A 29 -8.21 12.04 15.08
C SER A 29 -8.61 10.59 14.80
N GLU A 30 -9.01 10.27 13.57
CA GLU A 30 -9.51 8.94 13.18
C GLU A 30 -8.47 8.14 12.38
N GLN A 31 -7.45 8.81 11.82
CA GLN A 31 -6.50 8.22 10.90
C GLN A 31 -5.72 7.04 11.50
N PHE A 32 -5.25 7.19 12.75
CA PHE A 32 -4.46 6.14 13.39
C PHE A 32 -5.29 4.90 13.67
N GLU A 33 -6.49 5.07 14.24
CA GLU A 33 -7.38 3.95 14.55
C GLU A 33 -7.85 3.22 13.30
N ALA A 34 -8.20 3.96 12.23
CA ALA A 34 -8.57 3.37 10.95
C ALA A 34 -7.42 2.55 10.34
N TRP A 35 -6.19 3.06 10.39
CA TRP A 35 -5.01 2.31 9.96
C TRP A 35 -4.76 1.09 10.85
N ARG A 36 -4.87 1.24 12.17
CA ARG A 36 -4.64 0.18 13.16
C ARG A 36 -5.56 -1.00 12.91
N GLN A 37 -6.84 -0.75 12.70
CA GLN A 37 -7.83 -1.77 12.36
C GLN A 37 -7.53 -2.44 11.00
N HIS A 38 -7.13 -1.65 10.00
CA HIS A 38 -6.78 -2.19 8.67
C HIS A 38 -5.60 -3.17 8.70
N VAL A 39 -4.59 -2.91 9.54
CA VAL A 39 -3.38 -3.75 9.59
C VAL A 39 -3.42 -4.82 10.67
N SER A 40 -4.28 -4.69 11.68
CA SER A 40 -4.39 -5.67 12.78
C SER A 40 -4.80 -7.07 12.32
N GLU A 41 -5.46 -7.17 11.17
CA GLU A 41 -5.78 -8.46 10.56
C GLU A 41 -4.55 -9.18 10.00
N MET A 42 -3.48 -8.44 9.70
CA MET A 42 -2.26 -8.97 9.07
C MET A 42 -1.08 -9.08 10.04
N ILE A 43 -0.97 -8.15 10.98
CA ILE A 43 0.16 -8.07 11.92
C ILE A 43 -0.34 -7.73 13.32
N GLU A 44 0.29 -8.34 14.32
CA GLU A 44 0.12 -7.91 15.70
C GLU A 44 0.89 -6.59 15.90
N LEU A 45 0.17 -5.55 16.29
CA LEU A 45 0.77 -4.27 16.60
C LEU A 45 1.13 -4.25 18.08
N SER A 46 2.40 -3.95 18.39
CA SER A 46 2.79 -3.58 19.74
C SER A 46 1.88 -2.45 20.25
N PRO A 47 1.59 -2.37 21.57
CA PRO A 47 0.86 -1.25 22.13
C PRO A 47 1.64 0.05 21.86
N ALA A 48 1.33 0.68 20.74
CA ALA A 48 1.95 1.90 20.30
C ALA A 48 1.27 3.03 21.05
N ARG A 49 2.07 3.93 21.62
CA ARG A 49 1.54 5.22 22.04
C ARG A 49 0.88 5.86 20.83
N GLU A 50 -0.39 6.26 20.96
CA GLU A 50 -1.08 6.91 19.85
C GLU A 50 -0.28 8.14 19.40
N PRO A 51 -0.09 8.33 18.08
CA PRO A 51 0.53 9.52 17.57
C PRO A 51 -0.32 10.73 17.98
N GLY A 52 0.28 11.72 18.64
CA GLY A 52 -0.42 12.91 19.14
C GLY A 52 -0.85 13.90 18.05
N GLY A 53 -1.06 13.43 16.81
CA GLY A 53 -1.39 14.25 15.64
C GLY A 53 -1.76 13.40 14.44
N ALA A 54 -1.87 14.05 13.26
CA ALA A 54 -2.27 13.37 12.01
C ALA A 54 -1.39 12.15 11.70
N PHE A 55 -2.04 11.10 11.21
CA PHE A 55 -1.44 9.81 10.85
C PHE A 55 -1.77 9.42 9.39
N PRO A 56 -1.22 10.12 8.40
CA PRO A 56 -1.43 9.78 7.01
C PRO A 56 -0.77 8.43 6.70
N ALA A 57 -1.59 7.48 6.26
CA ALA A 57 -1.20 6.14 5.87
C ALA A 57 -1.82 5.80 4.53
N GLN A 58 -1.08 5.04 3.74
CA GLN A 58 -1.54 4.47 2.48
C GLN A 58 -1.01 3.05 2.33
N THR A 59 -1.90 2.14 1.96
CA THR A 59 -1.56 0.76 1.60
C THR A 59 -2.09 0.47 0.21
N MET A 60 -1.25 -0.10 -0.64
CA MET A 60 -1.62 -0.61 -1.96
C MET A 60 -1.39 -2.11 -1.99
N ARG A 61 -2.34 -2.84 -2.56
CA ARG A 61 -2.25 -4.29 -2.74
C ARG A 61 -2.44 -4.66 -4.20
N TRP A 62 -1.58 -5.55 -4.68
CA TRP A 62 -1.68 -6.12 -6.02
C TRP A 62 -1.72 -7.63 -5.91
N GLN A 63 -2.57 -8.25 -6.73
CA GLN A 63 -2.65 -9.70 -6.84
C GLN A 63 -1.98 -10.15 -8.14
N LEU A 64 -1.07 -11.12 -8.03
CA LEU A 64 -0.43 -11.78 -9.16
C LEU A 64 -0.60 -13.29 -9.01
N GLY A 65 -1.62 -13.83 -9.66
CA GLY A 65 -2.05 -15.21 -9.42
C GLY A 65 -2.45 -15.40 -7.96
N ASP A 66 -1.75 -16.28 -7.27
CA ASP A 66 -1.99 -16.59 -5.84
C ASP A 66 -1.13 -15.74 -4.89
N LEU A 67 -0.29 -14.85 -5.41
CA LEU A 67 0.55 -13.96 -4.60
C LEU A 67 -0.10 -12.60 -4.39
N ILE A 68 -0.10 -12.13 -3.14
CA ILE A 68 -0.50 -10.76 -2.78
C ILE A 68 0.74 -9.96 -2.42
N PHE A 69 1.00 -8.91 -3.19
CA PHE A 69 2.03 -7.92 -2.89
C PHE A 69 1.41 -6.73 -2.19
N THR A 70 1.95 -6.37 -1.04
CA THR A 70 1.48 -5.22 -0.25
C THR A 70 2.59 -4.19 -0.12
N ARG A 71 2.31 -2.95 -0.49
CA ARG A 71 3.15 -1.79 -0.19
C ARG A 71 2.41 -0.90 0.80
N SER A 72 3.00 -0.72 1.98
CA SER A 72 2.47 0.18 3.02
C SER A 72 3.44 1.33 3.26
N ILE A 73 2.91 2.55 3.27
CA ILE A 73 3.63 3.78 3.61
C ILE A 73 2.85 4.47 4.70
N ASN A 74 3.49 4.67 5.84
CA ASN A 74 2.91 5.34 6.99
C ASN A 74 3.99 6.21 7.63
N ARG A 75 3.68 7.49 7.86
CA ARG A 75 4.60 8.39 8.58
C ARG A 75 4.43 8.16 10.08
N LEU A 76 5.26 7.29 10.63
CA LEU A 76 5.42 7.19 12.07
C LEU A 76 6.29 8.37 12.53
N LYS A 77 5.69 9.35 13.20
CA LYS A 77 6.44 10.31 14.03
C LYS A 77 6.36 9.82 15.46
N PHE A 78 7.45 9.20 15.93
CA PHE A 78 7.65 8.99 17.36
C PHE A 78 8.30 10.26 17.94
N PRO A 79 7.80 10.78 19.08
CA PRO A 79 8.45 11.89 19.78
C PRO A 79 9.84 11.48 20.32
#